data_AF-A0A8X7VHL9-F1
#
_entry.id   AF-A0A8X7VHL9-F1
#
_cell.length_a   1.000
_cell.length_b   1.000
_cell.length_c   1.000
_cell.angle_alpha   90.00
_cell.angle_beta   90.00
_cell.angle_gamma   90.00
#
_symmetry.space_group_name_H-M   'P 1'
#
loop_
_entity.id
_entity.type
_entity.pdbx_description
1 polymer ?
#
loop_
_entity_poly.entity_id
_entity_poly.type
_entity_poly.pdbx_seq_one_letter_code
_entity_poly.pdbx_strand_id
1 'polypeptide(L)'
;MSSVNSSSNSRDRLAKQRGIPTRCNCGEKVARFTSRTVKNPGRLFYCCPMGSEKDKTHLFKWTDKSVVEEIEDFQELFDVLLIDNSEFQRSVRACENMLKRHESRIEEMEDAVRRCQEKTIECISELRIIKALFVCCLLIFFIYFIYA
;
A
#
# COMPACT_ATOMS: atom_id res chain seq x y z
N MET A 1 -20.86 -4.55 -17.92
CA MET A 1 -21.94 -3.55 -17.73
C MET A 1 -22.41 -3.66 -16.29
N SER A 2 -21.96 -2.76 -15.42
CA SER A 2 -22.46 -2.62 -14.06
C SER A 2 -22.45 -1.14 -13.72
N SER A 3 -23.65 -0.56 -13.79
CA SER A 3 -23.92 0.86 -13.62
C SER A 3 -23.67 1.27 -12.18
N VAL A 4 -22.63 2.08 -11.94
CA VAL A 4 -22.38 2.66 -10.62
C VAL A 4 -23.28 3.89 -10.48
N ASN A 5 -24.48 3.66 -9.95
CA ASN A 5 -25.34 4.71 -9.45
C ASN A 5 -24.88 5.06 -8.04
N SER A 6 -24.25 6.21 -7.86
CA SER A 6 -23.92 6.73 -6.53
C SER A 6 -24.19 8.22 -6.52
N SER A 7 -25.46 8.54 -6.30
CA SER A 7 -25.97 9.84 -5.92
C SER A 7 -25.41 10.24 -4.55
N SER A 8 -24.21 10.80 -4.51
CA SER A 8 -23.56 11.27 -3.28
C SER A 8 -23.29 12.79 -3.27
N ASN A 9 -23.88 13.57 -4.16
CA ASN A 9 -23.63 15.03 -4.22
C ASN A 9 -24.44 15.88 -3.22
N SER A 10 -25.19 15.26 -2.30
CA SER A 10 -26.07 15.97 -1.37
C SER A 10 -25.44 16.24 -0.01
N ARG A 11 -24.41 15.47 0.40
CA ARG A 11 -23.68 15.70 1.66
C ARG A 11 -22.55 16.73 1.52
N ASP A 12 -22.07 16.97 0.30
CA ASP A 12 -20.98 17.92 -0.01
C ASP A 12 -21.35 19.41 0.17
N ARG A 13 -22.63 19.77 0.16
CA ARG A 13 -23.01 21.19 0.17
C ARG A 13 -23.02 21.84 1.54
N LEU A 14 -23.09 21.07 2.63
CA LEU A 14 -22.98 21.59 4.00
C LEU A 14 -21.52 21.66 4.51
N ALA A 15 -20.60 20.91 3.89
CA ALA A 15 -19.15 21.02 4.11
C ALA A 15 -18.50 22.25 3.44
N LYS A 16 -19.28 23.02 2.65
CA LYS A 16 -18.77 23.95 1.63
C LYS A 16 -18.07 25.21 2.16
N GLN A 17 -17.92 25.39 3.47
CA GLN A 17 -17.18 26.54 4.03
C GLN A 17 -16.36 26.21 5.29
N ARG A 18 -16.08 24.94 5.60
CA ARG A 18 -15.12 24.61 6.68
C ARG A 18 -13.69 24.92 6.20
N GLY A 19 -12.82 25.32 7.12
CA GLY A 19 -11.42 25.63 6.81
C GLY A 19 -11.17 27.05 6.25
N ILE A 20 -10.04 27.26 5.57
CA ILE A 20 -9.65 28.55 4.98
C ILE A 20 -10.37 28.74 3.63
N PRO A 21 -11.26 29.75 3.51
CA PRO A 21 -12.01 29.93 2.27
C PRO A 21 -11.14 30.52 1.16
N THR A 22 -11.22 29.92 -0.02
CA THR A 22 -10.47 30.37 -1.21
C THR A 22 -11.35 31.13 -2.21
N ARG A 23 -12.64 30.79 -2.29
CA ARG A 23 -13.61 31.39 -3.22
C ARG A 23 -14.98 31.60 -2.58
N CYS A 24 -15.67 32.64 -3.03
CA CYS A 24 -17.07 32.89 -2.69
C CYS A 24 -17.99 32.04 -3.58
N ASN A 25 -19.24 31.85 -3.15
CA ASN A 25 -20.30 31.22 -3.97
C ASN A 25 -20.58 31.95 -5.30
N CYS A 26 -20.24 33.24 -5.42
CA CYS A 26 -20.32 34.01 -6.65
C CYS A 26 -19.14 33.79 -7.61
N GLY A 27 -18.17 32.94 -7.24
CA GLY A 27 -17.00 32.59 -8.06
C GLY A 27 -15.75 33.43 -7.77
N GLU A 28 -15.92 34.61 -7.17
CA GLU A 28 -14.83 35.53 -6.87
C GLU A 28 -13.84 35.00 -5.83
N LYS A 29 -12.57 35.39 -5.99
CA LYS A 29 -11.52 35.03 -5.03
C LYS A 29 -11.72 35.81 -3.74
N VAL A 30 -11.58 35.10 -2.62
CA VAL A 30 -11.73 35.67 -1.29
C VAL A 30 -10.47 36.42 -0.89
N ALA A 31 -10.62 37.57 -0.25
CA ALA A 31 -9.53 38.36 0.28
C ALA A 31 -9.59 38.43 1.82
N ARG A 32 -8.43 38.63 2.43
CA ARG A 32 -8.28 38.76 3.89
C ARG A 32 -8.18 40.24 4.25
N PHE A 33 -8.93 40.65 5.26
CA PHE A 33 -9.06 42.03 5.72
C PHE A 33 -8.90 42.13 7.23
N THR A 34 -8.63 43.35 7.70
CA THR A 34 -8.56 43.71 9.12
C THR A 34 -9.83 44.47 9.49
N SER A 35 -10.55 44.01 10.50
CA SER A 35 -11.76 44.67 10.98
C SER A 35 -11.42 46.01 11.63
N ARG A 36 -12.15 47.04 11.21
CA ARG A 36 -12.07 48.41 11.74
C ARG A 36 -13.27 48.72 12.65
N THR A 37 -14.07 47.72 12.99
CA THR A 37 -15.24 47.90 13.85
C THR A 37 -14.80 48.11 15.30
N VAL A 38 -15.52 48.95 16.04
CA VAL A 38 -15.28 49.16 17.48
C VAL A 38 -15.44 47.86 18.28
N LYS A 39 -16.30 46.96 17.82
CA LYS A 39 -16.57 45.66 18.47
C LYS A 39 -15.45 44.64 18.28
N ASN A 40 -14.78 44.64 17.12
CA ASN A 40 -13.73 43.67 16.80
C ASN A 40 -12.50 44.37 16.20
N PRO A 41 -11.90 45.35 16.88
CA PRO A 41 -10.82 46.13 16.31
C PRO A 41 -9.61 45.24 16.02
N GLY A 42 -9.06 45.35 14.81
CA GLY A 42 -7.85 44.61 14.41
C GLY A 42 -8.08 43.14 14.06
N ARG A 43 -9.27 42.56 14.30
CA ARG A 43 -9.52 41.13 14.03
C ARG A 43 -9.54 40.84 12.53
N LEU A 44 -8.89 39.75 12.11
CA LEU A 44 -8.78 39.35 10.71
C LEU A 44 -9.98 38.52 10.24
N PHE A 45 -10.47 38.80 9.04
CA PHE A 45 -11.53 38.03 8.40
C PHE A 45 -11.30 37.87 6.90
N TYR A 46 -11.89 36.82 6.35
CA TYR A 46 -12.01 36.53 4.93
C TYR A 46 -13.36 37.05 4.41
N CYS A 47 -13.36 37.77 3.30
CA CYS A 47 -14.57 38.32 2.69
C CYS A 47 -14.51 38.29 1.17
N CYS A 48 -15.67 38.12 0.54
CA CYS A 48 -15.82 38.37 -0.89
C CYS A 48 -15.63 39.88 -1.18
N PRO A 49 -14.87 40.27 -2.20
CA PRO A 49 -14.74 41.68 -2.60
C PRO A 49 -16.06 42.29 -3.11
N MET A 50 -16.97 41.47 -3.62
CA MET A 50 -18.31 41.90 -4.04
C MET A 50 -19.31 41.95 -2.88
N GLY A 51 -18.92 41.47 -1.69
CA GLY A 51 -19.77 41.44 -0.51
C GLY A 51 -19.97 42.83 0.10
N SER A 52 -21.09 43.00 0.79
CA SER A 52 -21.37 44.20 1.58
C SER A 52 -22.03 43.83 2.90
N GLU A 53 -22.03 44.74 3.88
CA GLU A 53 -22.68 44.49 5.17
C GLU A 53 -24.20 44.24 5.04
N LYS A 54 -24.82 44.80 3.99
CA LYS A 54 -26.24 44.62 3.67
C LYS A 54 -26.50 43.30 2.95
N ASP A 55 -25.52 42.81 2.19
CA ASP A 55 -25.62 41.59 1.41
C ASP A 55 -24.92 40.41 2.09
N LYS A 56 -25.73 39.62 2.80
CA LYS A 56 -25.29 38.40 3.50
C LYS A 56 -25.13 37.19 2.58
N THR A 57 -25.40 37.31 1.28
CA THR A 57 -25.25 36.19 0.34
C THR A 57 -23.78 35.90 0.02
N HIS A 58 -22.91 36.89 0.21
CA HIS A 58 -21.47 36.76 0.02
C HIS A 58 -20.76 36.20 1.25
N LEU A 59 -19.65 35.52 1.00
CA LEU A 59 -18.82 34.91 2.04
C LEU A 59 -18.27 35.98 3.00
N PHE A 60 -18.48 35.75 4.30
CA PHE A 60 -17.76 36.39 5.39
C PHE A 60 -17.37 35.32 6.41
N LYS A 61 -16.09 35.27 6.82
CA LYS A 61 -15.63 34.32 7.83
C LYS A 61 -14.43 34.85 8.62
N TRP A 62 -14.45 34.70 9.94
CA TRP A 62 -13.32 35.08 10.79
C TRP A 62 -12.12 34.16 10.59
N THR A 63 -10.92 34.74 10.49
CA THR A 63 -9.68 33.99 10.20
C THR A 63 -9.34 33.00 11.32
N ASP A 64 -9.50 33.39 12.58
CA ASP A 64 -9.26 32.50 13.73
C ASP A 64 -10.17 31.27 13.70
N LYS A 65 -11.43 31.44 13.33
CA LYS A 65 -12.36 30.32 13.15
C LYS A 65 -11.91 29.38 12.02
N SER A 66 -11.54 29.94 10.87
CA SER A 66 -11.01 29.14 9.75
C SER A 66 -9.76 28.34 10.12
N VAL A 67 -8.83 28.95 10.87
CA VAL A 67 -7.58 28.28 11.27
C VAL A 67 -7.84 27.16 12.26
N VAL A 68 -8.74 27.36 13.24
CA VAL A 68 -9.12 26.29 14.18
C VAL A 68 -9.72 25.10 13.44
N GLU A 69 -10.63 25.35 12.50
CA GLU A 69 -11.23 24.28 11.71
C GLU A 69 -10.19 23.50 10.88
N GLU A 70 -9.21 24.18 10.26
CA GLU A 70 -8.10 23.49 9.57
C GLU A 70 -7.30 22.62 10.54
N ILE A 71 -6.96 23.14 11.73
CA ILE A 71 -6.17 22.38 12.72
C ILE A 71 -6.94 21.14 13.18
N GLU A 72 -8.24 21.26 13.41
CA GLU A 72 -9.10 20.11 13.76
C GLU A 72 -9.12 19.07 12.64
N ASP A 73 -9.27 19.50 11.38
CA ASP A 73 -9.29 18.60 10.22
C ASP A 73 -7.92 17.92 10.01
N PHE A 74 -6.83 18.65 10.23
CA PHE A 74 -5.47 18.10 10.20
C PHE A 74 -5.24 17.09 11.32
N GLN A 75 -5.77 17.32 12.52
CA GLN A 75 -5.65 16.39 13.63
C GLN A 75 -6.38 15.08 13.33
N GLU A 76 -7.61 15.15 12.81
CA GLU A 76 -8.38 13.96 12.40
C GLU A 76 -7.63 13.17 11.32
N LEU A 77 -7.10 13.86 10.30
CA LEU A 77 -6.31 13.21 9.25
C LEU A 77 -5.03 12.56 9.82
N PHE A 78 -4.36 13.23 10.76
CA PHE A 78 -3.16 12.71 11.39
C PHE A 78 -3.45 11.47 12.24
N ASP A 79 -4.56 11.45 12.98
CA ASP A 79 -4.97 10.31 13.79
C ASP A 79 -5.25 9.07 12.91
N VAL A 80 -5.96 9.26 11.78
CA VAL A 80 -6.16 8.19 10.79
C VAL A 80 -4.83 7.70 10.24
N LEU A 81 -3.94 8.62 9.85
CA LEU A 81 -2.62 8.27 9.31
C LEU A 81 -1.76 7.50 10.32
N LEU A 82 -1.84 7.84 11.61
CA LEU A 82 -1.14 7.11 12.67
C LEU A 82 -1.65 5.67 12.81
N ILE A 83 -2.97 5.47 12.75
CA ILE A 83 -3.58 4.14 12.78
C ILE A 83 -3.12 3.32 11.58
N ASP A 84 -3.26 3.86 10.37
CA ASP A 84 -2.87 3.19 9.12
C ASP A 84 -1.39 2.83 9.11
N ASN A 85 -0.52 3.73 9.59
CA ASN A 85 0.92 3.46 9.69
C ASN A 85 1.19 2.31 10.68
N SER A 86 0.49 2.29 11.82
CA SER A 86 0.62 1.19 12.79
C SER A 86 0.19 -0.15 12.20
N GLU A 87 -0.86 -0.19 11.38
CA GLU A 87 -1.36 -1.38 10.70
C GLU A 87 -0.40 -1.83 9.61
N PHE A 88 0.07 -0.89 8.78
CA PHE A 88 1.06 -1.14 7.75
C PHE A 88 2.33 -1.74 8.35
N GLN A 89 2.85 -1.17 9.44
CA GLN A 89 4.00 -1.72 10.15
C GLN A 89 3.77 -3.14 10.69
N ARG A 90 2.56 -3.46 11.16
CA ARG A 90 2.21 -4.84 11.57
C ARG A 90 2.24 -5.79 10.36
N SER A 91 1.68 -5.36 9.23
CA SER A 91 1.69 -6.14 7.99
C SER A 91 3.11 -6.38 7.46
N VAL A 92 3.95 -5.34 7.45
CA VAL A 92 5.37 -5.45 7.06
C VAL A 92 6.10 -6.45 7.94
N ARG A 93 5.96 -6.36 9.27
CA ARG A 93 6.58 -7.33 10.20
C ARG A 93 6.09 -8.77 9.97
N ALA A 94 4.81 -8.95 9.68
CA ALA A 94 4.27 -10.27 9.35
C ALA A 94 4.88 -10.82 8.05
N CYS A 95 5.00 -9.99 7.02
CA CYS A 95 5.64 -10.33 5.75
C CYS A 95 7.12 -10.69 5.93
N GLU A 96 7.88 -9.91 6.70
CA GLU A 96 9.28 -10.20 7.03
C GLU A 96 9.45 -11.59 7.70
N ASN A 97 8.58 -11.92 8.65
CA ASN A 97 8.60 -13.22 9.31
C ASN A 97 8.25 -14.36 8.34
N MET A 98 7.30 -14.14 7.43
CA MET A 98 6.99 -15.12 6.39
C MET A 98 8.16 -15.32 5.43
N LEU A 99 8.84 -14.25 5.01
CA LEU A 99 10.00 -14.32 4.14
C LEU A 99 11.13 -15.12 4.77
N LYS A 100 11.46 -14.87 6.04
CA LYS A 100 12.45 -15.67 6.79
C LYS A 100 12.10 -17.15 6.84
N ARG A 101 10.81 -17.47 7.02
CA ARG A 101 10.35 -18.87 6.99
C ARG A 101 10.49 -19.48 5.60
N HIS A 102 10.19 -18.74 4.55
CA HIS A 102 10.35 -19.21 3.18
C HIS A 102 11.82 -19.41 2.82
N GLU A 103 12.71 -18.52 3.25
CA GLU A 103 14.16 -18.65 3.08
C GLU A 103 14.70 -19.94 3.71
N SER A 104 14.34 -20.22 4.97
CA SER A 104 14.72 -21.48 5.63
C SER A 104 14.16 -22.72 4.92
N ARG A 105 12.93 -22.67 4.40
CA ARG A 105 12.35 -23.79 3.62
C ARG A 105 13.04 -23.99 2.26
N ILE A 106 13.51 -22.91 1.64
CA ILE A 106 14.29 -22.99 0.40
C ILE A 106 15.62 -23.67 0.70
N GLU A 107 16.32 -23.25 1.76
CA GLU A 107 17.59 -23.86 2.18
C GLU A 107 17.43 -25.37 2.48
N GLU A 108 16.38 -25.76 3.24
CA GLU A 108 16.07 -27.17 3.50
C GLU A 108 15.81 -27.97 2.21
N MET A 109 15.15 -27.36 1.24
CA MET A 109 14.81 -28.00 -0.02
C MET A 109 16.05 -28.12 -0.94
N GLU A 110 16.90 -27.10 -1.00
CA GLU A 110 18.19 -27.16 -1.69
C GLU A 110 19.06 -28.29 -1.14
N ASP A 111 19.10 -28.43 0.18
CA ASP A 111 19.76 -29.52 0.89
C ASP A 111 19.20 -30.91 0.54
N ALA A 112 17.87 -31.03 0.47
CA ALA A 112 17.21 -32.27 0.09
C ALA A 112 17.50 -32.64 -1.38
N VAL A 113 17.51 -31.65 -2.27
CA VAL A 113 17.86 -31.83 -3.69
C VAL A 113 19.30 -32.29 -3.83
N ARG A 114 20.25 -31.66 -3.12
CA ARG A 114 21.66 -32.05 -3.11
C ARG A 114 21.84 -33.51 -2.70
N ARG A 115 21.23 -33.94 -1.59
CA ARG A 115 21.25 -35.34 -1.14
C ARG A 115 20.62 -36.31 -2.15
N CYS A 116 19.56 -35.90 -2.84
CA CYS A 116 18.94 -36.71 -3.89
C CYS A 116 19.85 -36.88 -5.10
N GLN A 117 20.56 -35.82 -5.49
CA GLN A 117 21.54 -35.85 -6.57
C GLN A 117 22.70 -36.80 -6.25
N GLU A 118 23.24 -36.75 -5.03
CA GLU A 118 24.30 -37.67 -4.58
C GLU A 118 23.88 -39.14 -4.70
N LYS A 119 22.69 -39.50 -4.21
CA LYS A 119 22.14 -40.86 -4.35
C LYS A 119 21.87 -41.25 -5.80
N THR A 120 21.47 -40.30 -6.63
CA THR A 120 21.26 -40.53 -8.07
C THR A 120 22.59 -40.86 -8.75
N ILE A 121 23.66 -40.14 -8.42
CA ILE A 121 25.01 -40.40 -8.92
C ILE A 121 25.49 -41.79 -8.49
N GLU A 122 25.30 -42.15 -7.22
CA GLU A 122 25.63 -43.48 -6.68
C GLU A 122 24.89 -44.61 -7.41
N CYS A 123 23.57 -44.46 -7.60
CA CYS A 123 22.75 -45.41 -8.35
C CYS A 123 23.24 -45.56 -9.80
N ILE A 124 23.59 -44.45 -10.46
CA ILE A 124 24.15 -44.47 -11.81
C ILE A 124 25.48 -45.24 -11.85
N SER A 125 26.36 -45.09 -10.85
CA SER A 125 27.61 -45.86 -10.79
C SER A 125 27.36 -47.36 -10.61
N GLU A 126 26.47 -47.75 -9.71
CA GLU A 126 26.11 -49.16 -9.50
C GLU A 126 25.52 -49.80 -10.77
N LEU A 127 24.62 -49.09 -11.44
CA LEU A 127 24.03 -49.56 -12.70
C LEU A 127 25.09 -49.75 -13.80
N ARG A 128 26.11 -48.89 -13.86
CA ARG A 128 27.23 -49.06 -14.81
C ARG A 128 28.03 -50.34 -14.53
N ILE A 129 28.29 -50.65 -13.26
CA ILE A 129 29.00 -51.87 -12.85
C ILE A 129 28.17 -53.10 -13.19
N ILE A 130 26.88 -53.12 -12.83
CA ILE A 130 25.97 -54.24 -13.12
C ILE A 130 25.88 -54.48 -14.63
N LYS A 131 25.77 -53.41 -15.43
CA LYS A 131 25.75 -53.51 -16.90
C LYS A 131 27.04 -54.13 -17.44
N ALA A 132 28.20 -53.75 -16.90
CA ALA A 132 29.49 -54.33 -17.30
C ALA A 132 29.58 -55.83 -16.97
N LEU A 133 29.19 -56.22 -15.75
CA LEU A 133 29.17 -57.62 -15.32
C LEU A 133 28.24 -58.47 -16.19
N PHE A 134 27.05 -57.97 -16.51
CA PHE A 134 26.10 -58.67 -17.38
C PHE A 134 26.69 -58.92 -18.78
N VAL A 135 27.34 -57.91 -19.39
CA VAL A 135 28.02 -58.07 -20.68
C VAL A 135 29.14 -59.11 -20.58
N CYS A 136 29.96 -59.09 -19.53
CA CYS A 136 31.00 -60.11 -19.31
C CYS A 136 30.42 -61.52 -19.22
N CYS A 137 29.32 -61.72 -18.48
CA CYS A 137 28.64 -63.01 -18.39
C CYS A 137 28.14 -63.51 -19.75
N LEU A 138 27.54 -62.62 -20.56
CA LEU A 138 27.12 -62.97 -21.92
C LEU A 138 28.31 -63.39 -22.79
N LEU A 139 29.43 -62.67 -22.74
CA LEU A 139 30.63 -63.03 -23.49
C LEU A 139 31.17 -64.41 -23.10
N ILE A 140 31.25 -64.70 -21.79
CA ILE A 140 31.68 -66.01 -21.29
C ILE A 140 30.74 -67.12 -21.77
N PHE A 141 29.42 -66.88 -21.71
CA PHE A 141 28.42 -67.82 -22.20
C PHE A 141 28.57 -68.10 -23.70
N PHE A 142 28.76 -67.07 -24.53
CA PHE A 142 29.01 -67.25 -25.97
C PHE A 142 30.30 -68.02 -26.25
N ILE A 143 31.38 -67.74 -25.53
CA ILE A 143 32.64 -68.48 -25.66
C ILE A 143 32.40 -69.96 -25.31
N TYR A 144 31.74 -70.25 -24.18
CA TYR A 144 31.44 -71.62 -23.78
C TYR A 144 30.67 -72.40 -24.87
N PHE A 145 29.66 -71.79 -25.49
CA PHE A 145 28.89 -72.42 -26.58
C PHE A 145 29.66 -72.65 -27.88
N ILE A 146 30.72 -71.87 -28.14
CA ILE A 146 31.55 -72.04 -29.35
C ILE A 146 32.59 -73.15 -29.19
N TYR A 147 33.10 -73.34 -27.97
CA TYR A 147 34.24 -74.22 -27.69
C TYR A 147 33.87 -75.54 -26.97
N ALA A 148 32.61 -75.74 -26.60
CA ALA A 148 32.07 -77.00 -26.06
C ALA A 148 31.35 -77.81 -27.14
#